data_AF-A0A5B0M4T0-F1
#
_entry.id   AF-A0A5B0M4T0-F1
#
_cell.length_a   1.000
_cell.length_b   1.000
_cell.length_c   1.000
_cell.angle_alpha   90.00
_cell.angle_beta   90.00
_cell.angle_gamma   90.00
#
_symmetry.space_group_name_H-M   'P 1'
#
loop_
_entity.id
_entity.type
_entity.pdbx_description
1 polymer ?
#
loop_
_entity_poly.entity_id
_entity_poly.type
_entity_poly.pdbx_seq_one_letter_code
_entity_poly.pdbx_strand_id
1 'polypeptide(L)'
;MTDQPEPEQELAQPSHIRYALRHLRMLPPAYQSDDSNRITFGFFALSSLAILGGLDRLDLAERADYIHWIYRRWNPKLGGFGGAPNIDLRGLGPDEEPSDQPHLTHTYTALLILALLTLPSDETPEPESPYGNLDLPKLLQFVRDCQRPNGR
;
A
#
# COMPACT_ATOMS: atom_id res chain seq x y z
N MET A 1 -45.99 -18.43 -19.21
CA MET A 1 -45.35 -17.32 -18.47
C MET A 1 -43.87 -17.60 -18.54
N THR A 2 -43.19 -17.00 -19.53
CA THR A 2 -41.80 -17.32 -19.85
C THR A 2 -40.93 -16.47 -18.96
N ASP A 3 -40.31 -17.11 -17.96
CA ASP A 3 -39.29 -16.50 -17.11
C ASP A 3 -38.04 -16.28 -17.97
N GLN A 4 -37.91 -15.06 -18.49
CA GLN A 4 -36.67 -14.65 -19.15
C GLN A 4 -35.69 -14.28 -18.05
N PRO A 5 -34.46 -14.84 -18.02
CA PRO A 5 -33.47 -14.43 -17.04
C PRO A 5 -33.23 -12.93 -17.21
N GLU A 6 -33.23 -12.18 -16.10
CA GLU A 6 -32.83 -10.77 -16.14
C GLU A 6 -31.44 -10.67 -16.80
N PRO A 7 -31.21 -9.67 -17.66
CA PRO A 7 -29.93 -9.51 -18.33
C PRO A 7 -28.84 -9.43 -17.26
N GLU A 8 -27.90 -10.38 -17.28
CA GLU A 8 -26.74 -10.35 -16.40
C GLU A 8 -26.03 -9.00 -16.60
N GLN A 9 -25.96 -8.22 -15.52
CA GLN A 9 -25.39 -6.89 -15.57
C GLN A 9 -23.88 -7.03 -15.78
N GLU A 10 -23.44 -6.76 -17.02
CA GLU A 10 -22.02 -6.88 -17.39
C GLU A 10 -21.18 -5.89 -16.57
N LEU A 11 -20.04 -6.37 -16.05
CA LEU A 11 -19.12 -5.55 -15.27
C LEU A 11 -18.62 -4.38 -16.12
N ALA A 12 -18.86 -3.15 -15.68
CA ALA A 12 -18.37 -1.93 -16.34
C ALA A 12 -16.86 -1.73 -16.12
N GLN A 13 -16.04 -2.73 -16.47
CA GLN A 13 -14.61 -2.82 -16.20
C GLN A 13 -13.84 -1.55 -16.60
N PRO A 14 -14.02 -0.95 -17.80
CA PRO A 14 -13.30 0.27 -18.16
C PRO A 14 -13.63 1.46 -17.23
N SER A 15 -14.86 1.54 -16.74
CA SER A 15 -15.28 2.58 -15.79
C SER A 15 -14.64 2.38 -14.42
N HIS A 16 -14.56 1.13 -13.95
CA HIS A 16 -13.90 0.82 -12.68
C HIS A 16 -12.38 1.04 -12.74
N ILE A 17 -11.72 0.72 -13.86
CA ILE A 17 -10.30 1.05 -14.06
C ILE A 17 -10.08 2.56 -13.99
N ARG A 18 -10.87 3.36 -14.73
CA ARG A 18 -10.79 4.83 -14.69
C ARG A 18 -11.03 5.37 -13.29
N TYR A 19 -11.99 4.81 -12.56
CA TYR A 19 -12.28 5.19 -11.19
C TYR A 19 -11.10 4.90 -10.25
N ALA A 20 -10.52 3.70 -10.33
CA ALA A 20 -9.37 3.30 -9.51
C ALA A 20 -8.13 4.15 -9.81
N LEU A 21 -7.80 4.38 -11.09
CA LEU A 21 -6.70 5.27 -11.50
C LEU A 21 -6.91 6.69 -10.97
N ARG A 22 -8.13 7.21 -11.06
CA ARG A 22 -8.45 8.54 -10.55
C ARG A 22 -8.21 8.60 -9.03
N HIS A 23 -8.68 7.63 -8.26
CA HIS A 23 -8.48 7.62 -6.80
C HIS A 23 -7.00 7.50 -6.44
N LEU A 24 -6.28 6.63 -7.14
CA LEU A 24 -4.85 6.42 -6.92
C LEU A 24 -4.01 7.68 -7.22
N ARG A 25 -4.31 8.39 -8.33
CA ARG A 25 -3.61 9.63 -8.73
C ARG A 25 -4.11 10.88 -7.98
N MET A 26 -5.32 10.82 -7.42
CA MET A 26 -5.85 11.83 -6.51
C MET A 26 -5.35 11.65 -5.07
N LEU A 27 -4.63 10.56 -4.76
CA LEU A 27 -3.83 10.53 -3.54
C LEU A 27 -2.83 11.70 -3.65
N PRO A 28 -3.03 12.79 -2.88
CA PRO A 28 -2.44 14.08 -3.16
C PRO A 28 -0.96 14.18 -2.75
N PRO A 29 -0.25 15.26 -3.18
CA PRO A 29 1.19 15.45 -2.98
C PRO A 29 1.56 15.51 -1.49
N ALA A 30 2.86 15.52 -1.20
CA ALA A 30 3.52 15.51 0.11
C ALA A 30 3.05 16.54 1.17
N TYR A 31 1.98 17.29 0.93
CA TYR A 31 1.50 18.43 1.73
C TYR A 31 0.00 18.37 2.10
N GLN A 32 -0.73 17.30 1.79
CA GLN A 32 -2.09 17.13 2.32
C GLN A 32 -2.09 16.42 3.67
N SER A 33 -3.04 16.81 4.52
CA SER A 33 -3.24 16.33 5.88
C SER A 33 -3.07 14.82 5.98
N ASP A 34 -2.28 14.45 6.98
CA ASP A 34 -1.80 13.11 7.25
C ASP A 34 -2.96 12.21 7.68
N ASP A 35 -3.47 11.41 6.75
CA ASP A 35 -4.52 10.44 7.03
C ASP A 35 -3.88 9.06 7.07
N SER A 36 -3.93 8.45 8.24
CA SER A 36 -3.33 7.16 8.55
C SER A 36 -3.84 6.05 7.63
N ASN A 37 -5.05 6.19 7.09
CA ASN A 37 -5.68 5.20 6.22
C ASN A 37 -5.30 5.34 4.74
N ARG A 38 -4.50 6.34 4.35
CA ARG A 38 -4.12 6.56 2.94
C ARG A 38 -3.42 5.36 2.31
N ILE A 39 -2.59 4.64 3.07
CA ILE A 39 -1.93 3.42 2.59
C ILE A 39 -2.95 2.32 2.27
N THR A 40 -4.01 2.22 3.07
CA THR A 40 -5.10 1.27 2.85
C THR A 40 -5.93 1.64 1.62
N PHE A 41 -6.20 2.93 1.38
CA PHE A 41 -6.85 3.37 0.14
C PHE A 41 -5.98 3.13 -1.10
N GLY A 42 -4.67 3.36 -0.99
CA GLY A 42 -3.72 3.00 -2.04
C GLY A 42 -3.75 1.51 -2.37
N PHE A 43 -3.79 0.66 -1.34
CA PHE A 43 -3.93 -0.80 -1.49
C PHE A 43 -5.22 -1.17 -2.23
N PHE A 44 -6.37 -0.60 -1.86
CA PHE A 44 -7.63 -0.90 -2.53
C PHE A 44 -7.63 -0.46 -4.00
N ALA A 45 -7.09 0.73 -4.30
CA ALA A 45 -7.03 1.22 -5.66
C ALA A 45 -6.09 0.38 -6.53
N LEU A 46 -4.88 0.06 -6.05
CA LEU A 46 -3.92 -0.79 -6.76
C LEU A 46 -4.43 -2.22 -6.93
N SER A 47 -5.03 -2.80 -5.90
CA SER A 47 -5.63 -4.15 -5.98
C SER A 47 -6.81 -4.18 -6.95
N SER A 48 -7.61 -3.12 -7.01
CA SER A 48 -8.69 -3.00 -8.01
C SER A 48 -8.13 -2.99 -9.43
N LEU A 49 -7.03 -2.25 -9.66
CA LEU A 49 -6.33 -2.28 -10.95
C LEU A 49 -5.78 -3.67 -11.27
N ALA A 50 -5.19 -4.36 -10.28
CA ALA A 50 -4.66 -5.71 -10.46
C ALA A 50 -5.74 -6.71 -10.89
N ILE A 51 -6.86 -6.74 -10.18
CA ILE A 51 -7.98 -7.67 -10.45
C ILE A 51 -8.64 -7.35 -11.80
N LEU A 52 -8.72 -6.07 -12.17
CA LEU A 52 -9.33 -5.63 -13.43
C LEU A 52 -8.37 -5.63 -14.62
N GLY A 53 -7.11 -6.07 -14.46
CA GLY A 53 -6.11 -6.07 -15.53
C GLY A 53 -5.72 -4.67 -16.01
N GLY A 54 -5.73 -3.67 -15.12
CA GLY A 54 -5.41 -2.28 -15.40
C GLY A 54 -4.09 -1.78 -14.78
N LEU A 55 -3.24 -2.66 -14.25
CA LEU A 55 -1.93 -2.28 -13.70
C LEU A 55 -0.97 -1.76 -14.79
N ASP A 56 -1.11 -2.23 -16.03
CA ASP A 56 -0.40 -1.76 -17.22
C ASP A 56 -0.62 -0.26 -17.51
N ARG A 57 -1.64 0.35 -16.90
CA ARG A 57 -1.92 1.79 -17.00
C ARG A 57 -1.03 2.66 -16.12
N LEU A 58 -0.20 2.06 -15.27
CA LEU A 58 0.82 2.73 -14.47
C LEU A 58 2.17 2.53 -15.15
N ASP A 59 2.79 3.63 -15.55
CA ASP A 59 4.15 3.59 -16.10
C ASP A 59 5.20 3.26 -15.00
N LEU A 60 6.43 2.99 -15.44
CA LEU A 60 7.52 2.65 -14.52
C LEU A 60 7.84 3.76 -13.51
N ALA A 61 7.66 5.03 -13.88
CA ALA A 61 7.93 6.16 -13.00
C ALA A 61 6.85 6.27 -11.91
N GLU A 62 5.57 6.16 -12.28
CA GLU A 62 4.44 6.12 -11.34
C GLU A 62 4.59 4.95 -10.36
N ARG A 63 4.97 3.76 -10.85
CA ARG A 63 5.23 2.59 -10.01
C ARG A 63 6.36 2.86 -9.01
N ALA A 64 7.48 3.42 -9.47
CA ALA A 64 8.61 3.77 -8.62
C ALA A 64 8.23 4.81 -7.55
N ASP A 65 7.42 5.81 -7.92
CA ASP A 65 6.91 6.83 -7.00
C ASP A 65 6.02 6.23 -5.91
N TYR A 66 5.13 5.29 -6.26
CA TYR A 66 4.32 4.57 -5.28
C TYR A 66 5.18 3.69 -4.36
N ILE A 67 6.17 2.97 -4.90
CA ILE A 67 7.12 2.17 -4.11
C ILE A 67 7.85 3.09 -3.11
N HIS A 68 8.42 4.20 -3.58
CA HIS A 68 9.11 5.17 -2.73
C HIS A 68 8.18 5.77 -1.66
N TRP A 69 6.93 6.07 -2.02
CA TRP A 69 5.92 6.53 -1.07
C TRP A 69 5.63 5.52 0.04
N ILE A 70 5.52 4.22 -0.29
CA ILE A 70 5.35 3.16 0.70
C ILE A 70 6.58 3.05 1.60
N TYR A 71 7.79 3.09 1.04
CA TYR A 71 9.02 3.00 1.82
C TYR A 71 9.21 4.15 2.82
N ARG A 72 8.72 5.36 2.53
CA ARG A 72 8.74 6.47 3.51
C ARG A 72 7.93 6.20 4.78
N ARG A 73 7.06 5.20 4.76
CA ARG A 73 6.23 4.79 5.91
C ARG A 73 6.88 3.70 6.76
N TRP A 74 8.00 3.13 6.29
CA TRP A 74 8.77 2.16 7.05
C TRP A 74 9.39 2.81 8.29
N ASN A 75 9.10 2.27 9.47
CA ASN A 75 9.68 2.68 10.75
C ASN A 75 10.90 1.79 11.06
N PRO A 76 12.14 2.28 10.89
CA PRO A 76 13.34 1.46 11.09
C PRO A 76 13.65 1.20 12.57
N LYS A 77 13.02 1.91 13.50
CA LYS A 77 13.22 1.70 14.94
C LYS A 77 12.37 0.54 15.44
N LEU A 78 11.08 0.55 15.09
CA LEU A 78 10.09 -0.40 15.59
C LEU A 78 9.84 -1.58 14.66
N GLY A 79 10.18 -1.49 13.37
CA GLY A 79 10.07 -2.60 12.43
C GLY A 79 8.69 -2.81 11.83
N GLY A 80 8.09 -1.80 11.22
CA GLY A 80 6.79 -1.94 10.54
C GLY A 80 6.43 -0.71 9.74
N PHE A 81 5.26 -0.72 9.09
CA PHE A 81 4.76 0.44 8.36
C PHE A 81 3.69 1.20 9.14
N GLY A 82 3.80 2.52 9.13
CA GLY A 82 2.86 3.46 9.72
C GLY A 82 1.87 4.05 8.70
N GLY A 83 0.83 4.71 9.21
CA GLY A 83 -0.23 5.34 8.40
C GLY A 83 0.10 6.76 7.92
N ALA A 84 1.08 7.40 8.55
CA ALA A 84 1.65 8.70 8.28
C ALA A 84 3.10 8.57 7.78
N PRO A 85 3.69 9.58 7.12
CA PRO A 85 5.13 9.59 6.86
C PRO A 85 5.88 9.74 8.19
N ASN A 86 6.96 8.98 8.36
CA ASN A 86 7.88 9.18 9.48
C ASN A 86 8.59 10.52 9.30
N ILE A 87 8.03 11.61 9.84
CA ILE A 87 8.68 12.94 9.81
C ILE A 87 9.96 12.86 10.65
N ASP A 88 11.08 13.34 10.09
CA ASP A 88 12.39 13.35 10.76
C ASP A 88 12.29 14.13 12.08
N LEU A 89 12.49 13.41 13.20
CA LEU A 89 12.26 13.84 14.59
C LEU A 89 13.27 14.86 15.13
N ARG A 90 13.95 15.64 14.27
CA ARG A 90 15.01 16.56 14.72
C ARG A 90 14.51 17.81 15.46
N GLY A 91 13.21 17.93 15.73
CA GLY A 91 12.60 19.12 16.33
C GLY A 91 11.50 18.89 17.37
N LEU A 92 11.16 17.63 17.70
CA LEU A 92 10.20 17.32 18.77
C LEU A 92 10.97 17.02 20.06
N GLY A 93 10.42 17.45 21.20
CA GLY A 93 11.08 17.31 22.51
C GLY A 93 11.31 15.84 22.89
N PRO A 94 12.16 15.56 23.90
CA PRO A 94 12.49 14.19 24.33
C PRO A 94 11.27 13.36 24.80
N ASP A 95 10.13 13.99 25.05
CA ASP A 95 8.92 13.37 25.62
C ASP A 95 7.75 13.20 24.62
N GLU A 96 7.92 13.59 23.34
CA GLU A 96 6.90 13.37 22.32
C GLU A 96 7.19 12.08 21.54
N GLU A 97 6.44 11.02 21.87
CA GLU A 97 6.44 9.77 21.11
C GLU A 97 6.18 10.08 19.62
N PRO A 98 6.96 9.49 18.69
CA PRO A 98 6.81 9.73 17.27
C PRO A 98 5.36 9.55 16.85
N SER A 99 4.81 10.55 16.15
CA SER A 99 3.40 10.65 15.77
C SER A 99 2.84 9.49 14.94
N ASP A 100 3.64 8.46 14.61
CA ASP A 100 3.14 7.30 13.87
C ASP A 100 3.85 6.00 14.28
N GLN A 101 3.17 5.24 15.13
CA GLN A 101 3.56 3.88 15.47
C GLN A 101 3.22 2.94 14.30
N PRO A 102 4.06 1.94 14.01
CA PRO A 102 3.74 0.94 13.01
C PRO A 102 2.44 0.21 13.40
N HIS A 103 1.59 -0.04 12.40
CA HIS A 103 0.32 -0.72 12.59
C HIS A 103 0.28 -1.99 11.74
N LEU A 104 -0.28 -3.06 12.27
CA LEU A 104 -0.30 -4.37 11.59
C LEU A 104 -1.04 -4.28 10.24
N THR A 105 -2.17 -3.58 10.18
CA THR A 105 -2.92 -3.40 8.93
C THR A 105 -2.12 -2.61 7.89
N HIS A 106 -1.40 -1.57 8.29
CA HIS A 106 -0.59 -0.76 7.38
C HIS A 106 0.64 -1.55 6.90
N THR A 107 1.23 -2.36 7.77
CA THR A 107 2.31 -3.29 7.44
C THR A 107 1.84 -4.32 6.42
N TYR A 108 0.68 -4.93 6.64
CA TYR A 108 0.07 -5.86 5.69
C TYR A 108 -0.19 -5.22 4.32
N THR A 109 -0.84 -4.05 4.29
CA THR A 109 -1.16 -3.37 3.03
C THR A 109 0.10 -2.89 2.30
N ALA A 110 1.11 -2.39 3.01
CA ALA A 110 2.41 -2.01 2.45
C ALA A 110 3.09 -3.17 1.73
N LEU A 111 3.20 -4.33 2.38
CA LEU A 111 3.84 -5.51 1.80
C LEU A 111 3.12 -5.99 0.54
N LEU A 112 1.79 -5.99 0.54
CA LEU A 112 1.00 -6.35 -0.64
C LEU A 112 1.13 -5.35 -1.78
N ILE A 113 1.16 -4.04 -1.48
CA ILE A 113 1.40 -3.02 -2.50
C ILE A 113 2.78 -3.23 -3.14
N LEU A 114 3.83 -3.43 -2.33
CA LEU A 114 5.17 -3.68 -2.84
C LEU A 114 5.19 -4.92 -3.73
N ALA A 115 4.57 -6.02 -3.29
CA ALA A 115 4.44 -7.23 -4.10
C ALA A 115 3.75 -6.98 -5.45
N LEU A 116 2.63 -6.24 -5.46
CA LEU A 116 1.86 -5.94 -6.66
C LEU A 116 2.64 -5.08 -7.66
N LEU A 117 3.43 -4.13 -7.17
CA LEU A 117 4.15 -3.19 -8.02
C LEU A 117 5.45 -3.76 -8.61
N THR A 118 6.01 -4.80 -8.00
CA THR A 118 7.23 -5.49 -8.46
C THR A 118 6.94 -6.84 -9.13
N LEU A 119 5.68 -7.14 -9.47
CA LEU A 119 5.38 -8.31 -10.29
C LEU A 119 6.10 -8.18 -11.64
N PRO A 120 6.68 -9.29 -12.17
CA PRO A 120 7.28 -9.27 -13.50
C PRO A 120 6.28 -8.77 -14.53
N SER A 121 6.76 -7.90 -15.41
CA SER A 121 6.01 -7.35 -16.54
C SER A 121 6.86 -7.46 -17.81
N ASP A 122 6.23 -7.28 -18.97
CA ASP A 122 6.96 -7.27 -20.25
C ASP A 122 8.10 -6.22 -20.28
N GLU A 123 7.98 -5.16 -19.48
CA GLU A 123 8.98 -4.09 -19.35
C GLU A 123 10.10 -4.41 -18.34
N THR A 124 9.81 -5.23 -17.33
CA THR A 124 10.74 -5.63 -16.26
C THR A 124 10.64 -7.14 -16.01
N PRO A 125 11.43 -7.96 -16.74
CA PRO A 125 11.28 -9.42 -16.74
C PRO A 125 11.95 -10.12 -15.54
N GLU A 126 12.95 -9.48 -14.92
CA GLU A 126 13.68 -10.04 -13.78
C GLU A 126 12.98 -9.66 -12.46
N PRO A 127 12.67 -10.62 -11.58
CA PRO A 127 12.03 -10.32 -10.30
C PRO A 127 13.05 -9.72 -9.33
N GLU A 128 13.06 -8.39 -9.21
CA GLU A 128 13.68 -7.75 -8.04
C GLU A 128 12.82 -8.03 -6.80
N SER A 129 13.46 -8.47 -5.71
CA SER A 129 12.73 -8.65 -4.45
C SER A 129 12.21 -7.30 -3.98
N PRO A 130 10.88 -7.10 -3.87
CA PRO A 130 10.30 -5.84 -3.39
C PRO A 130 10.72 -5.49 -1.97
N TYR A 131 11.32 -6.44 -1.25
CA TYR A 131 11.63 -6.36 0.17
C TYR A 131 13.12 -6.20 0.46
N GLY A 132 13.96 -6.03 -0.57
CA GLY A 132 15.41 -5.97 -0.42
C GLY A 132 15.90 -4.86 0.55
N ASN A 133 15.12 -3.79 0.69
CA ASN A 133 15.44 -2.67 1.59
C ASN A 133 14.80 -2.79 2.99
N LEU A 134 14.07 -3.89 3.28
CA LEU A 134 13.43 -4.09 4.58
C LEU A 134 14.33 -4.85 5.55
N ASP A 135 14.41 -4.36 6.79
CA ASP A 135 15.00 -5.09 7.90
C ASP A 135 14.02 -6.18 8.36
N LEU A 136 14.12 -7.34 7.71
CA LEU A 136 13.24 -8.50 7.98
C LEU A 136 13.28 -8.96 9.44
N PRO A 137 14.44 -9.05 10.13
CA PRO A 137 14.47 -9.34 11.55
C PRO A 137 13.61 -8.40 12.39
N LYS A 138 13.66 -7.08 12.13
CA LYS A 138 12.81 -6.11 12.83
C LYS A 138 11.34 -6.25 12.47
N LEU A 139 11.01 -6.45 11.19
CA LEU A 139 9.64 -6.71 10.76
C LEU A 139 9.04 -7.92 11.48
N LEU A 140 9.80 -9.01 11.57
CA LEU A 140 9.36 -10.21 12.27
C LEU A 140 9.23 -9.99 13.77
N GLN A 141 10.12 -9.20 14.38
CA GLN A 141 10.02 -8.86 15.79
C GLN A 141 8.75 -8.04 16.08
N PHE A 142 8.46 -7.02 15.28
CA PHE A 142 7.21 -6.26 15.39
C PHE A 142 5.96 -7.14 15.30
N VAL A 143 5.93 -8.08 14.34
CA VAL A 143 4.80 -9.01 14.21
C VAL A 143 4.67 -9.90 15.45
N ARG A 144 5.79 -10.36 16.04
CA ARG A 144 5.78 -11.11 17.30
C ARG A 144 5.28 -10.26 18.47
N ASP A 145 5.68 -9.00 18.55
CA ASP A 145 5.26 -8.08 19.61
C ASP A 145 3.75 -7.76 19.53
N CYS A 146 3.16 -7.89 18.33
CA CYS A 146 1.71 -7.79 18.14
C CYS A 146 0.93 -9.04 18.60
N GLN A 147 1.60 -10.17 18.89
CA GLN A 147 0.94 -11.41 19.30
C GLN A 147 0.62 -11.36 20.80
N ARG A 148 -0.66 -11.47 21.15
CA ARG A 148 -1.07 -11.63 22.54
C ARG A 148 -0.86 -13.07 23.01
N PRO A 149 -0.62 -13.30 24.32
CA PRO A 149 -0.39 -14.65 24.87
C PRO A 149 -1.51 -15.67 24.60
N ASN A 150 -2.72 -15.20 24.32
CA ASN A 150 -3.90 -16.00 24.06
C ASN A 150 -4.23 -16.17 22.56
N GLY A 151 -3.37 -15.68 21.65
CA GLY A 151 -3.59 -15.74 20.21
C GLY A 151 -4.81 -14.95 19.72
N ARG A 152 -5.33 -14.00 20.51
CA ARG A 152 -6.46 -13.12 20.16
C ARG A 152 -6.04 -11.68 19.98
#